data_AF-A0AAJ2DC99-F1
#
_entry.id   AF-A0AAJ2DC99-F1
#
_cell.length_a   1.000
_cell.length_b   1.000
_cell.length_c   1.000
_cell.angle_alpha   90.00
_cell.angle_beta   90.00
_cell.angle_gamma   90.00
#
_symmetry.space_group_name_H-M   'P 1'
#
loop_
_entity.id
_entity.type
_entity.pdbx_description
1 polymer ?
#
loop_
_entity_poly.entity_id
_entity_poly.type
_entity_poly.pdbx_seq_one_letter_code
_entity_poly.pdbx_strand_id
1 'polypeptide(L)'
;MENQILTQLYGRGWAFPPLFSLDKGVAMVEGAEDVRQSLQILFSTEPGERLMREDYGCGLNDFMFENIRNELIAEIESRIQDSILRYEPRADMNDIQVSQDPNRHNTLQVRVAYRLRGSEIDQQIQGALALGEGQAAEVA
;
A
#
# COMPACT_ATOMS: atom_id res chain seq x y z
N MET A 1 -9.21 -24.51 6.22
CA MET A 1 -8.00 -24.76 7.02
C MET A 1 -6.91 -23.74 6.71
N GLU A 2 -6.57 -23.49 5.44
CA GLU A 2 -5.58 -22.46 5.05
C GLU A 2 -5.83 -21.08 5.68
N ASN A 3 -7.07 -20.60 5.66
CA ASN A 3 -7.38 -19.28 6.22
C ASN A 3 -7.09 -19.17 7.73
N GLN A 4 -7.27 -20.25 8.51
CA GLN A 4 -6.93 -20.26 9.94
C GLN A 4 -5.42 -20.24 10.20
N ILE A 5 -4.63 -20.87 9.33
CA ILE A 5 -3.17 -20.86 9.42
C ILE A 5 -2.64 -19.45 9.11
N LEU A 6 -3.21 -18.79 8.09
CA LEU A 6 -2.84 -17.40 7.76
C LEU A 6 -3.21 -16.43 8.88
N THR A 7 -4.38 -16.58 9.51
CA THR A 7 -4.73 -15.80 10.71
C THR A 7 -3.72 -16.01 11.85
N GLN A 8 -3.22 -17.23 12.05
CA GLN A 8 -2.21 -17.49 13.10
C GLN A 8 -0.86 -16.84 12.80
N LEU A 9 -0.48 -16.74 11.53
CA LEU A 9 0.81 -16.16 11.11
C LEU A 9 0.79 -14.63 11.09
N TYR A 10 -0.25 -14.02 10.51
CA TYR A 10 -0.31 -12.56 10.28
C TYR A 10 -1.20 -11.81 11.26
N GLY A 11 -2.01 -12.54 12.04
CA GLY A 11 -2.86 -11.98 13.07
C GLY A 11 -4.23 -11.53 12.56
N ARG A 12 -4.85 -10.68 13.38
CA ARG A 12 -6.17 -10.10 13.17
C ARG A 12 -6.15 -8.62 13.59
N GLY A 13 -6.62 -7.74 12.72
CA GLY A 13 -6.64 -6.29 12.90
C GLY A 13 -8.01 -5.69 12.64
N TRP A 14 -8.15 -4.40 12.91
CA TRP A 14 -9.35 -3.65 12.53
C TRP A 14 -9.37 -3.49 11.01
N ALA A 15 -10.54 -3.64 10.41
CA ALA A 15 -10.72 -3.35 8.99
C ALA A 15 -10.46 -1.86 8.70
N PHE A 16 -9.85 -1.58 7.56
CA PHE A 16 -9.79 -0.27 6.95
C PHE A 16 -10.57 -0.27 5.63
N PRO A 17 -11.58 0.62 5.45
CA PRO A 17 -12.04 1.64 6.40
C PRO A 17 -12.71 1.05 7.67
N PRO A 18 -12.63 1.71 8.83
CA PRO A 18 -13.25 1.23 10.06
C PRO A 18 -14.77 1.20 9.95
N LEU A 19 -15.36 0.02 10.11
CA LEU A 19 -16.81 -0.19 10.06
C LEU A 19 -17.30 -0.75 11.39
N PHE A 20 -18.45 -0.27 11.84
CA PHE A 20 -19.09 -0.70 13.08
C PHE A 20 -20.50 -1.20 12.82
N SER A 21 -20.86 -2.30 13.46
CA SER A 21 -22.19 -2.91 13.42
C SER A 21 -22.66 -3.21 14.84
N LEU A 22 -23.97 -3.17 15.06
CA LEU A 22 -24.55 -3.47 16.38
C LEU A 22 -24.29 -4.93 16.79
N ASP A 23 -24.27 -5.85 15.82
CA ASP A 23 -24.22 -7.28 16.10
C ASP A 23 -22.79 -7.78 16.39
N LYS A 24 -21.81 -7.24 15.65
CA LYS A 24 -20.41 -7.74 15.65
C LYS A 24 -19.41 -6.75 16.23
N GLY A 25 -19.87 -5.55 16.60
CA GLY A 25 -18.98 -4.45 16.99
C GLY A 25 -18.17 -3.97 15.79
N VAL A 26 -16.85 -3.91 15.93
CA VAL A 26 -15.94 -3.46 14.87
C VAL A 26 -15.68 -4.58 13.84
N ALA A 27 -15.67 -4.21 12.57
CA ALA A 27 -15.24 -5.09 11.49
C ALA A 27 -13.75 -5.43 11.64
N MET A 28 -13.44 -6.72 11.63
CA MET A 28 -12.06 -7.23 11.73
C MET A 28 -11.62 -7.84 10.40
N VAL A 29 -10.33 -7.75 10.11
CA VAL A 29 -9.65 -8.41 9.01
C VAL A 29 -8.54 -9.32 9.52
N GLU A 30 -8.21 -10.34 8.74
CA GLU A 30 -7.38 -11.45 9.21
C GLU A 30 -6.42 -11.92 8.13
N GLY A 31 -5.27 -12.44 8.57
CA GLY A 31 -4.36 -13.17 7.70
C GLY A 31 -3.85 -12.33 6.54
N ALA A 32 -4.00 -12.87 5.33
CA ALA A 32 -3.58 -12.24 4.08
C ALA A 32 -4.18 -10.84 3.84
N GLU A 33 -5.44 -10.65 4.25
CA GLU A 33 -6.17 -9.40 4.04
C GLU A 33 -5.68 -8.29 4.98
N ASP A 34 -5.27 -8.63 6.20
CA ASP A 34 -4.69 -7.67 7.16
C ASP A 34 -3.39 -7.07 6.61
N VAL A 35 -2.54 -7.89 5.98
CA VAL A 35 -1.31 -7.43 5.32
C VAL A 35 -1.64 -6.51 4.14
N ARG A 36 -2.62 -6.89 3.30
CA ARG A 36 -3.06 -6.08 2.17
C ARG A 36 -3.56 -4.70 2.61
N GLN A 37 -4.36 -4.65 3.67
CA GLN A 37 -4.88 -3.39 4.21
C GLN A 37 -3.80 -2.55 4.91
N SER A 38 -2.83 -3.18 5.57
CA SER A 38 -1.68 -2.48 6.14
C SER A 38 -0.86 -1.75 5.06
N LEU A 39 -0.64 -2.39 3.90
CA LEU A 39 -0.02 -1.73 2.74
C LEU A 39 -0.87 -0.57 2.20
N GLN A 40 -2.20 -0.74 2.13
CA GLN A 40 -3.10 0.37 1.74
C GLN A 40 -2.94 1.57 2.67
N ILE A 41 -2.93 1.34 3.98
CA ILE A 41 -2.74 2.40 4.98
C ILE A 41 -1.37 3.05 4.81
N LEU A 42 -0.31 2.27 4.58
CA LEU A 42 1.04 2.80 4.38
C LEU A 42 1.11 3.74 3.16
N PHE A 43 0.53 3.34 2.03
CA PHE A 43 0.53 4.15 0.81
C PHE A 43 -0.39 5.37 0.89
N SER A 44 -1.46 5.28 1.68
CA SER A 44 -2.41 6.40 1.86
C SER A 44 -1.99 7.39 2.95
N THR A 45 -0.91 7.12 3.68
CA THR A 45 -0.44 7.96 4.79
C THR A 45 0.83 8.70 4.39
N GLU A 46 0.87 9.99 4.72
CA GLU A 46 2.05 10.82 4.53
C GLU A 46 2.90 10.90 5.81
N PRO A 47 4.24 10.93 5.69
CA PRO A 47 5.11 11.21 6.82
C PRO A 47 4.70 12.51 7.53
N GLY A 48 4.63 12.45 8.86
CA GLY A 48 4.18 13.54 9.73
C GLY A 48 2.71 13.47 10.14
N GLU A 49 1.87 12.68 9.48
CA GLU A 49 0.44 12.58 9.83
C GLU A 49 0.17 11.82 11.12
N ARG A 50 1.03 10.85 11.46
CA ARG A 50 0.83 9.98 12.64
C ARG A 50 1.50 10.56 13.88
N LEU A 51 0.70 10.79 14.92
CA LEU A 51 1.16 11.24 16.23
C LEU A 51 2.23 10.28 16.81
N MET A 52 3.37 10.83 17.24
CA MET A 52 4.54 10.10 17.76
C MET A 52 5.17 9.09 16.79
N ARG A 53 4.82 9.16 15.49
CA ARG A 53 5.36 8.32 14.41
C ARG A 53 5.54 9.15 13.15
N GLU A 54 6.35 10.18 13.25
CA GLU A 54 6.56 11.18 12.20
C GLU A 54 7.10 10.55 10.90
N ASP A 55 7.95 9.53 10.99
CA ASP A 55 8.52 8.91 9.78
C ASP A 55 7.54 7.98 9.03
N TYR A 56 6.40 7.59 9.62
CA TYR A 56 5.51 6.59 9.02
C TYR A 56 4.73 7.18 7.84
N GLY A 57 4.83 6.51 6.68
CA GLY A 57 4.14 6.86 5.45
C GLY A 57 5.01 6.53 4.24
N CYS A 58 4.45 6.62 3.03
CA CYS A 58 5.22 6.43 1.80
C CYS A 58 5.75 7.76 1.24
N GLY A 59 5.07 8.88 1.52
CA GLY A 59 5.51 10.19 1.07
C GLY A 59 5.35 10.38 -0.43
N LEU A 60 4.29 9.81 -1.03
CA LEU A 60 4.10 9.86 -2.49
C LEU A 60 3.66 11.25 -2.95
N ASN A 61 3.17 12.08 -2.03
CA ASN A 61 2.78 13.45 -2.34
C ASN A 61 3.97 14.35 -2.69
N ASP A 62 5.20 13.98 -2.28
CA ASP A 62 6.43 14.69 -2.68
C ASP A 62 6.58 14.80 -4.20
N PHE A 63 6.02 13.83 -4.94
CA PHE A 63 6.11 13.76 -6.40
C PHE A 63 4.99 14.50 -7.13
N MET A 64 4.02 15.09 -6.42
CA MET A 64 2.94 15.83 -7.07
C MET A 64 3.48 16.98 -7.91
N PHE A 65 2.87 17.20 -9.08
CA PHE A 65 3.26 18.23 -10.05
C PHE A 65 4.65 18.05 -10.69
N GLU A 66 5.37 16.96 -10.40
CA GLU A 66 6.60 16.60 -11.11
C GLU A 66 6.29 16.19 -12.56
N ASN A 67 7.27 16.40 -13.44
CA ASN A 67 7.17 15.94 -14.82
C ASN A 67 7.47 14.43 -14.89
N ILE A 68 6.59 13.68 -15.56
CA ILE A 68 6.78 12.24 -15.79
C ILE A 68 8.01 12.02 -16.66
N ARG A 69 9.06 11.46 -16.04
CA ARG A 69 10.30 11.05 -16.67
C ARG A 69 10.73 9.72 -16.07
N ASN A 70 11.64 9.02 -16.75
CA ASN A 70 12.15 7.73 -16.27
C ASN A 70 12.83 7.84 -14.90
N GLU A 71 13.46 8.99 -14.61
CA GLU A 71 14.09 9.22 -13.30
C GLU A 71 13.04 9.28 -12.17
N LEU A 72 11.91 9.96 -12.40
CA LEU A 72 10.80 10.04 -11.43
C LEU A 72 10.19 8.66 -11.17
N ILE A 73 10.00 7.88 -12.23
CA ILE A 73 9.49 6.49 -12.13
C ILE A 73 10.41 5.65 -11.25
N ALA A 74 11.72 5.67 -11.50
CA ALA A 74 12.70 4.93 -10.70
C ALA A 74 12.75 5.40 -9.24
N GLU A 75 12.58 6.70 -9.00
CA GLU A 75 12.54 7.27 -7.64
C GLU A 75 11.31 6.81 -6.86
N ILE A 76 10.13 6.80 -7.50
CA ILE A 76 8.89 6.28 -6.91
C ILE A 76 9.03 4.78 -6.60
N GLU A 77 9.58 3.99 -7.52
CA GLU A 77 9.82 2.56 -7.30
C GLU A 77 10.72 2.32 -6.08
N SER A 78 11.84 3.05 -5.98
CA SER A 78 12.74 2.98 -4.82
C SER A 78 12.05 3.40 -3.52
N ARG A 79 11.25 4.49 -3.55
CA ARG A 79 10.54 4.98 -2.37
C ARG A 79 9.54 3.96 -1.84
N ILE A 80 8.78 3.33 -2.73
CA ILE A 80 7.81 2.29 -2.38
C ILE A 80 8.55 1.09 -1.79
N GLN A 81 9.63 0.64 -2.43
CA GLN A 81 10.43 -0.49 -1.95
C GLN A 81 10.97 -0.25 -0.53
N ASP A 82 11.57 0.92 -0.28
CA ASP A 82 12.14 1.28 1.01
C ASP A 82 11.06 1.40 2.11
N SER A 83 9.91 1.96 1.76
CA SER A 83 8.78 2.12 2.69
C SER A 83 8.22 0.77 3.13
N ILE A 84 8.02 -0.15 2.18
CA ILE A 84 7.54 -1.51 2.49
C ILE A 84 8.55 -2.25 3.34
N LEU A 85 9.84 -2.21 2.97
CA LEU A 85 10.91 -2.86 3.71
C LEU A 85 10.98 -2.39 5.18
N ARG A 86 10.70 -1.10 5.42
CA ARG A 86 10.75 -0.50 6.76
C ARG A 86 9.50 -0.76 7.58
N TYR A 87 8.32 -0.66 6.97
CA TYR A 87 7.05 -0.59 7.72
C TYR A 87 6.17 -1.85 7.62
N GLU A 88 6.40 -2.73 6.64
CA GLU A 88 5.59 -3.95 6.46
C GLU A 88 6.45 -5.21 6.27
N PRO A 89 7.05 -5.75 7.35
CA PRO A 89 7.99 -6.89 7.29
C PRO A 89 7.32 -8.24 6.97
N ARG A 90 5.97 -8.28 6.88
CA ARG A 90 5.19 -9.48 6.52
C ARG A 90 5.03 -9.64 5.01
N ALA A 91 5.33 -8.61 4.22
CA ALA A 91 5.28 -8.63 2.77
C ALA A 91 6.70 -8.63 2.17
N ASP A 92 7.07 -9.70 1.49
CA ASP A 92 8.33 -9.80 0.74
C ASP A 92 8.09 -9.29 -0.69
N MET A 93 8.81 -8.25 -1.09
CA MET A 93 8.62 -7.61 -2.39
C MET A 93 9.17 -8.47 -3.54
N ASN A 94 8.31 -8.74 -4.54
CA ASN A 94 8.69 -9.49 -5.74
C ASN A 94 8.98 -8.54 -6.91
N ASP A 95 8.07 -7.60 -7.17
CA ASP A 95 8.14 -6.70 -8.32
C ASP A 95 7.37 -5.40 -8.07
N ILE A 96 7.88 -4.28 -8.58
CA ILE A 96 7.21 -2.98 -8.58
C ILE A 96 7.22 -2.49 -10.02
N GLN A 97 6.05 -2.14 -10.55
CA GLN A 97 5.91 -1.57 -11.87
C GLN A 97 5.19 -0.24 -11.77
N VAL A 98 5.85 0.83 -12.18
CA VAL A 98 5.25 2.15 -12.32
C VAL A 98 5.21 2.54 -13.79
N SER A 99 4.01 2.81 -14.30
CA SER A 99 3.79 3.16 -15.71
C SER A 99 2.79 4.28 -15.86
N GLN A 100 2.97 5.14 -16.86
CA GLN A 100 2.00 6.18 -17.19
C GLN A 100 0.69 5.57 -17.71
N ASP A 101 -0.44 6.09 -17.27
CA ASP A 101 -1.76 5.67 -17.74
C ASP A 101 -1.94 6.08 -19.22
N PRO A 102 -2.26 5.14 -20.14
CA PRO A 102 -2.47 5.45 -21.56
C PRO A 102 -3.63 6.43 -21.83
N ASN A 103 -4.62 6.49 -20.93
CA ASN A 103 -5.79 7.34 -21.07
C ASN A 103 -5.65 8.66 -20.29
N ARG A 104 -4.78 8.70 -19.27
CA ARG A 104 -4.58 9.86 -18.39
C ARG A 104 -3.10 10.21 -18.30
N HIS A 105 -2.67 11.15 -19.14
CA HIS A 105 -1.26 11.56 -19.25
C HIS A 105 -0.66 12.12 -17.95
N ASN A 106 -1.47 12.54 -16.98
CA ASN A 106 -1.03 13.05 -15.67
C ASN A 106 -1.19 12.01 -14.55
N THR A 107 -1.41 10.74 -14.87
CA THR A 107 -1.59 9.67 -13.88
C THR A 107 -0.54 8.58 -14.07
N LEU A 108 0.09 8.17 -12.98
CA LEU A 108 0.92 6.98 -12.92
C LEU A 108 0.14 5.83 -12.30
N GLN A 109 0.14 4.68 -12.95
CA GLN A 109 -0.34 3.43 -12.40
C GLN A 109 0.82 2.72 -11.71
N VAL A 110 0.61 2.33 -10.47
CA VAL A 110 1.56 1.60 -9.65
C VAL A 110 1.00 0.21 -9.39
N ARG A 111 1.78 -0.82 -9.74
CA ARG A 111 1.50 -2.20 -9.39
C ARG A 111 2.61 -2.73 -8.50
N VAL A 112 2.23 -3.26 -7.35
CA VAL A 112 3.14 -3.87 -6.38
C VAL A 112 2.77 -5.34 -6.25
N ALA A 113 3.68 -6.22 -6.67
CA ALA A 113 3.57 -7.66 -6.46
C ALA A 113 4.45 -8.07 -5.28
N TYR A 114 3.87 -8.80 -4.33
CA TYR A 114 4.55 -9.22 -3.12
C TYR A 114 4.13 -10.64 -2.73
N ARG A 115 5.01 -11.33 -2.03
CA ARG A 115 4.73 -12.61 -1.40
C ARG A 115 4.49 -12.42 0.08
N LEU A 116 3.54 -13.17 0.64
CA LEU A 116 3.38 -13.21 2.09
C LEU A 116 4.53 -13.99 2.71
N ARG A 117 5.27 -13.35 3.62
CA ARG A 117 6.48 -13.91 4.22
C ARG A 117 6.19 -15.18 5.02
N GLY A 118 6.84 -16.28 4.65
CA GLY A 118 6.60 -17.60 5.25
C GLY A 118 5.45 -18.38 4.60
N SER A 119 4.99 -17.94 3.43
CA SER A 119 4.00 -18.60 2.59
C SER A 119 4.41 -18.56 1.12
N GLU A 120 3.85 -19.44 0.30
CA GLU A 120 3.99 -19.42 -1.18
C GLU A 120 2.83 -18.67 -1.85
N ILE A 121 2.13 -17.82 -1.10
CA ILE A 121 1.01 -17.02 -1.60
C ILE A 121 1.54 -15.69 -2.11
N ASP A 122 1.47 -15.53 -3.43
CA ASP A 122 1.72 -14.26 -4.10
C ASP A 122 0.44 -13.42 -4.15
N GLN A 123 0.58 -12.13 -3.90
CA GLN A 123 -0.48 -11.13 -3.97
C GLN A 123 -0.02 -9.93 -4.79
N GLN A 124 -1.00 -9.13 -5.22
CA GLN A 124 -0.75 -7.88 -5.90
C GLN A 124 -1.69 -6.80 -5.39
N ILE A 125 -1.19 -5.58 -5.36
CA ILE A 125 -1.97 -4.37 -5.10
C ILE A 125 -1.69 -3.35 -6.19
N GLN A 126 -2.73 -2.63 -6.59
CA GLN A 126 -2.66 -1.63 -7.63
C GLN A 126 -3.20 -0.30 -7.13
N GLY A 127 -2.60 0.79 -7.58
CA GLY A 127 -3.03 2.13 -7.24
C GLY A 127 -2.72 3.11 -8.37
N ALA A 128 -3.35 4.27 -8.31
CA ALA A 128 -3.14 5.36 -9.24
C ALA A 128 -2.65 6.59 -8.48
N LEU A 129 -1.54 7.18 -8.94
CA LEU A 129 -1.02 8.45 -8.47
C LEU A 129 -1.32 9.54 -9.51
N ALA A 130 -2.23 10.46 -9.20
CA ALA A 130 -2.55 11.59 -10.06
C ALA A 130 -1.60 12.76 -9.76
N LEU A 131 -0.73 13.11 -10.71
CA LEU A 131 0.28 14.17 -10.54
C LEU A 131 -0.25 15.57 -10.86
N GLY A 132 -1.41 15.67 -11.55
CA GLY A 132 -1.96 16.95 -12.02
C GLY A 132 -3.22 17.43 -11.27
N GLU A 133 -3.76 16.64 -10.36
CA GLU A 133 -4.92 16.98 -9.54
C GLU A 133 -4.54 16.69 -8.09
N GLY A 134 -4.83 17.60 -7.15
CA GLY A 134 -4.45 17.47 -5.74
C GLY A 134 -5.26 16.41 -4.96
N GLN A 135 -5.48 15.24 -5.55
CA GLN A 135 -6.06 14.07 -4.89
C GLN A 135 -4.98 13.00 -4.68
N ALA A 136 -4.74 12.68 -3.41
CA ALA A 136 -3.87 11.60 -2.98
C ALA A 136 -4.29 10.26 -3.62
N ALA A 137 -3.31 9.37 -3.82
CA ALA A 137 -3.43 8.13 -4.57
C ALA A 137 -4.71 7.32 -4.27
N GLU A 138 -5.51 7.05 -5.31
CA GLU A 138 -6.63 6.10 -5.21
C GLU A 138 -6.07 4.69 -5.39
N VAL A 139 -6.10 3.91 -4.31
CA VAL A 139 -5.72 2.49 -4.31
C VAL A 139 -6.98 1.65 -4.55
N ALA A 140 -7.00 0.87 -5.63
CA ALA A 140 -8.15 0.03 -6.03
C ALA A 140 -7.90 -1.45 -5.75
#